data_AF-A0A920JSX9-F1
#
_entry.id   AF-A0A920JSX9-F1
#
_cell.length_a   1.000
_cell.length_b   1.000
_cell.length_c   1.000
_cell.angle_alpha   90.00
_cell.angle_beta   90.00
_cell.angle_gamma   90.00
#
_symmetry.space_group_name_H-M   'P 1'
#
loop_
_entity.id
_entity.type
_entity.pdbx_description
1 polymer ?
#
loop_
_entity_poly.entity_id
_entity_poly.type
_entity_poly.pdbx_seq_one_letter_code
_entity_poly.pdbx_strand_id
1 'polypeptide(L)'
;MTESKLSQQLEADSLKIGTQVYSSRLIVGTGKYPSEDIAEKAIELSGAELVTLALKRFDKEESSENILKPIGNRKLLPNTAGVLTANEAIRSAHISKELFQTNLLKLEIISSAENLDPNMEETLKAAESLSKEDFEIYVYCDRE
;
A
#
# COMPACT_ATOMS: atom_id res chain seq x y z
N MET A 1 31.18 -3.31 18.64
CA MET A 1 30.93 -3.43 17.19
C MET A 1 30.76 -2.02 16.66
N THR A 2 31.65 -1.57 15.77
CA THR A 2 31.65 -0.20 15.25
C THR A 2 30.42 0.04 14.37
N GLU A 3 29.86 1.25 14.43
CA GLU A 3 28.71 1.71 13.61
C GLU A 3 28.89 1.37 12.13
N SER A 4 30.12 1.44 11.62
CA SER A 4 30.51 1.06 10.26
C SER A 4 30.14 -0.39 9.86
N LYS A 5 30.24 -1.36 10.78
CA LYS A 5 29.84 -2.75 10.49
C LYS A 5 28.32 -2.93 10.53
N LEU A 6 27.64 -2.18 11.39
CA LEU A 6 26.18 -2.20 11.49
C LEU A 6 25.54 -1.60 10.23
N SER A 7 26.05 -0.47 9.75
CA SER A 7 25.61 0.17 8.51
C SER A 7 25.86 -0.69 7.27
N GLN A 8 27.02 -1.36 7.17
CA GLN A 8 27.31 -2.28 6.07
C GLN A 8 26.42 -3.54 6.09
N GLN A 9 26.02 -4.00 7.28
CA GLN A 9 25.15 -5.17 7.42
C GLN A 9 23.68 -4.84 7.15
N LEU A 10 23.22 -3.64 7.50
CA LEU A 10 21.88 -3.12 7.15
C LEU A 10 21.71 -2.94 5.64
N GLU A 11 22.74 -2.46 4.93
CA GLU A 11 22.75 -2.43 3.46
C GLU A 11 22.61 -3.84 2.85
N ALA A 12 23.24 -4.85 3.47
CA ALA A 12 23.23 -6.24 3.00
C ALA A 12 21.89 -6.98 3.18
N ASP A 13 21.03 -6.55 4.11
CA ASP A 13 19.71 -7.15 4.38
C ASP A 13 18.54 -6.23 4.00
N SER A 14 18.77 -5.28 3.10
CA SER A 14 17.70 -4.44 2.56
C SER A 14 16.71 -5.25 1.71
N LEU A 15 15.44 -4.84 1.76
CA LEU A 15 14.37 -5.34 0.90
C LEU A 15 14.23 -4.41 -0.30
N LYS A 16 14.53 -4.93 -1.50
CA LYS A 16 14.27 -4.23 -2.76
C LYS A 16 13.00 -4.78 -3.40
N ILE A 17 12.04 -3.90 -3.69
CA ILE A 17 10.82 -4.22 -4.45
C ILE A 17 10.70 -3.19 -5.56
N GLY A 18 10.65 -3.65 -6.81
CA GLY A 18 10.64 -2.78 -7.98
C GLY A 18 11.77 -1.73 -7.93
N THR A 19 11.37 -0.46 -7.90
CA THR A 19 12.27 0.69 -7.85
C THR A 19 12.65 1.10 -6.43
N GLN A 20 11.97 0.57 -5.42
CA GLN A 20 12.08 0.98 -4.03
C GLN A 20 13.01 0.06 -3.23
N VAL A 21 13.75 0.67 -2.30
CA VAL A 21 14.58 -0.03 -1.31
C VAL A 21 14.07 0.34 0.08
N TYR A 22 13.98 -0.66 0.95
CA TYR A 22 13.52 -0.57 2.32
C TYR A 22 14.53 -1.26 3.24
N SER A 23 14.84 -0.65 4.38
CA SER A 23 15.57 -1.29 5.47
C SER A 23 14.66 -2.19 6.32
N SER A 24 13.35 -1.87 6.36
CA SER A 24 12.34 -2.64 7.08
C SER A 24 11.60 -3.61 6.15
N ARG A 25 11.42 -4.85 6.61
CA ARG A 25 10.61 -5.87 5.93
C ARG A 25 9.15 -5.88 6.40
N LEU A 26 8.79 -4.99 7.32
CA LEU A 26 7.44 -4.86 7.86
C LEU A 26 6.66 -3.79 7.10
N ILE A 27 5.58 -4.22 6.44
CA ILE A 27 4.60 -3.34 5.77
C ILE A 27 3.37 -3.27 6.68
N VAL A 28 2.88 -2.07 6.97
CA VAL A 28 1.76 -1.86 7.92
C VAL A 28 0.60 -1.15 7.20
N GLY A 29 -0.64 -1.53 7.52
CA GLY A 29 -1.81 -0.80 7.06
C GLY A 29 -2.35 0.17 8.10
N THR A 30 -3.10 1.18 7.67
CA THR A 30 -3.69 2.21 8.56
C THR A 30 -5.08 1.85 9.09
N GLY A 31 -5.63 0.69 8.72
CA GLY A 31 -6.96 0.25 9.17
C GLY A 31 -6.98 -0.25 10.62
N LYS A 32 -8.17 -0.24 11.24
CA LYS A 32 -8.48 -0.86 12.55
C LYS A 32 -7.83 -0.21 13.78
N TYR A 33 -7.11 0.89 13.65
CA TYR A 33 -6.68 1.67 14.82
C TYR A 33 -7.86 2.43 15.45
N PRO A 34 -7.88 2.63 16.77
CA PRO A 34 -8.94 3.40 17.44
C PRO A 34 -8.92 4.89 17.11
N SER A 35 -7.77 5.44 16.70
CA SER A 35 -7.60 6.81 16.23
C SER A 35 -6.36 6.95 15.35
N GLU A 36 -6.29 8.03 14.57
CA GLU A 36 -5.14 8.32 13.70
C GLU A 36 -3.86 8.62 14.53
N ASP A 37 -3.99 9.19 15.73
CA ASP A 37 -2.86 9.38 16.67
C ASP A 37 -2.24 8.04 17.12
N ILE A 38 -3.10 7.06 17.42
CA ILE A 38 -2.64 5.73 17.82
C ILE A 38 -2.00 5.01 16.63
N ALA A 39 -2.57 5.16 15.43
CA ALA A 39 -2.02 4.61 14.20
C ALA A 39 -0.62 5.19 13.91
N GLU A 40 -0.47 6.51 13.94
CA GLU A 40 0.80 7.21 13.74
C GLU A 40 1.89 6.68 14.69
N LYS A 41 1.59 6.64 15.99
CA LYS A 41 2.54 6.18 17.01
C LYS A 41 2.88 4.70 16.87
N ALA A 42 1.90 3.86 16.54
CA ALA A 42 2.13 2.42 16.34
C ALA A 42 3.01 2.16 15.12
N ILE A 43 2.74 2.86 14.00
CA ILE A 43 3.52 2.77 12.77
C ILE A 43 4.94 3.27 13.01
N GLU A 44 5.12 4.37 13.73
CA GLU A 44 6.44 4.88 14.10
C GLU A 44 7.26 3.86 14.90
N LEU A 45 6.68 3.30 15.97
CA LEU A 45 7.35 2.31 16.80
C LEU A 45 7.63 1.00 16.06
N SER A 46 6.83 0.67 15.04
CA SER A 46 7.04 -0.54 14.24
C SER A 46 8.26 -0.47 13.33
N GLY A 47 8.78 0.73 13.03
CA GLY A 47 9.85 0.92 12.05
C GLY A 47 9.44 0.61 10.60
N ALA A 48 8.14 0.53 10.31
CA ALA A 48 7.66 0.32 8.95
C ALA A 48 7.96 1.54 8.06
N GLU A 49 8.48 1.28 6.86
CA GLU A 49 8.80 2.32 5.88
C GLU A 49 7.76 2.42 4.75
N LEU A 50 6.97 1.36 4.55
CA LEU A 50 5.89 1.29 3.56
C LEU A 50 4.55 1.09 4.29
N VAL A 51 3.64 2.03 4.10
CA VAL A 51 2.37 2.07 4.83
C VAL A 51 1.20 2.06 3.84
N THR A 52 0.26 1.14 4.01
CA THR A 52 -0.87 1.01 3.08
C THR A 52 -2.06 1.86 3.48
N LEU A 53 -2.74 2.48 2.50
CA LEU A 53 -3.95 3.27 2.70
C LEU A 53 -5.07 2.85 1.75
N ALA A 54 -6.26 2.59 2.28
CA ALA A 54 -7.43 2.22 1.47
C ALA A 54 -8.04 3.44 0.77
N LEU A 55 -8.14 3.38 -0.55
CA LEU A 55 -8.60 4.50 -1.39
C LEU A 55 -10.08 4.87 -1.16
N LYS A 56 -10.93 3.91 -0.80
CA LYS A 56 -12.35 4.15 -0.49
C LYS A 56 -12.58 5.15 0.65
N ARG A 57 -11.57 5.41 1.48
CA ARG A 57 -11.68 6.38 2.58
C ARG A 57 -11.69 7.84 2.09
N PHE A 58 -11.30 8.13 0.84
CA PHE A 58 -11.33 9.48 0.26
C PHE A 58 -12.71 9.94 -0.22
N ASP A 59 -13.66 9.02 -0.42
CA ASP A 59 -15.03 9.36 -0.85
C ASP A 59 -15.92 9.88 0.29
N LYS A 60 -15.45 9.86 1.54
CA LYS A 60 -16.19 10.36 2.70
C LYS A 60 -15.74 11.79 3.00
N GLU A 61 -16.70 12.68 3.25
CA GLU A 61 -16.52 14.12 3.57
C GLU A 61 -15.65 14.44 4.81
N GLU A 62 -14.88 13.48 5.32
CA GLU A 62 -13.86 13.73 6.34
C GLU A 62 -12.65 14.41 5.67
N SER A 63 -12.21 15.52 6.25
CA SER A 63 -11.05 16.30 5.78
C SER A 63 -9.88 15.38 5.43
N SER A 64 -9.48 15.40 4.16
CA SER A 64 -8.34 14.65 3.60
C SER A 64 -7.02 14.87 4.36
N GLU A 65 -6.90 15.92 5.18
CA GLU A 65 -5.73 16.17 6.01
C GLU A 65 -5.52 15.14 7.13
N ASN A 66 -6.60 14.54 7.68
CA ASN A 66 -6.44 13.61 8.81
C ASN A 66 -6.05 12.20 8.38
N ILE A 67 -6.37 11.81 7.14
CA ILE A 67 -6.17 10.42 6.70
C ILE A 67 -4.70 10.08 6.40
N LEU A 68 -3.91 11.09 6.06
CA LEU A 68 -2.47 10.94 5.77
C LEU A 68 -1.62 11.01 7.04
N LYS A 69 -2.18 11.45 8.16
CA LYS A 69 -1.47 11.62 9.42
C LYS A 69 -0.70 10.38 9.86
N PRO A 70 -1.26 9.15 9.83
CA PRO A 70 -0.51 7.96 10.25
C PRO A 70 0.68 7.62 9.36
N ILE A 71 0.65 8.06 8.09
CA ILE A 71 1.73 7.81 7.14
C ILE A 71 2.91 8.75 7.42
N GLY A 72 2.63 10.03 7.67
CA GLY A 72 3.66 11.05 7.88
C GLY A 72 4.61 11.12 6.68
N ASN A 73 5.92 11.06 6.93
CA ASN A 73 6.96 11.12 5.88
C ASN A 73 7.32 9.73 5.28
N ARG A 74 6.56 8.68 5.60
CA ARG A 74 6.82 7.31 5.11
C ARG A 74 6.30 7.14 3.68
N LYS A 75 6.76 6.08 3.00
CA LYS A 75 6.27 5.77 1.66
C LYS A 75 4.83 5.25 1.75
N LEU A 76 3.95 5.84 0.95
CA LEU A 76 2.55 5.46 0.84
C LEU A 76 2.38 4.32 -0.18
N LEU A 77 1.63 3.28 0.18
CA LEU A 77 1.16 2.22 -0.71
C LEU A 77 -0.37 2.24 -0.77
N PRO A 78 -0.97 3.06 -1.65
CA PRO A 78 -2.41 3.09 -1.83
C PRO A 78 -2.94 1.72 -2.25
N ASN A 79 -4.14 1.35 -1.78
CA ASN A 79 -4.75 0.07 -2.12
C ASN A 79 -6.21 0.20 -2.56
N THR A 80 -6.63 -0.74 -3.42
CA THR A 80 -8.00 -0.82 -3.97
C THR A 80 -8.94 -1.63 -3.08
N ALA A 81 -8.73 -1.68 -1.76
CA ALA A 81 -9.52 -2.53 -0.87
C ALA A 81 -11.04 -2.28 -1.01
N GLY A 82 -11.79 -3.37 -1.08
CA GLY A 82 -13.25 -3.37 -1.22
C GLY A 82 -13.76 -3.20 -2.65
N VAL A 83 -12.88 -3.18 -3.65
CA VAL A 83 -13.22 -3.22 -5.08
C VAL A 83 -13.55 -4.64 -5.54
N LEU A 84 -14.53 -4.79 -6.43
CA LEU A 84 -15.02 -6.08 -6.93
C LEU A 84 -14.66 -6.35 -8.40
N THR A 85 -14.29 -5.31 -9.16
CA THR A 85 -14.03 -5.42 -10.60
C THR A 85 -12.72 -4.76 -11.02
N ALA A 86 -12.14 -5.22 -12.12
CA ALA A 86 -10.93 -4.67 -12.70
C ALA A 86 -11.09 -3.18 -13.05
N ASN A 87 -12.24 -2.80 -13.61
CA ASN A 87 -12.52 -1.42 -14.03
C ASN A 87 -12.54 -0.46 -12.85
N GLU A 88 -13.16 -0.85 -11.73
CA GLU A 88 -13.15 -0.08 -10.50
C GLU A 88 -11.72 0.08 -9.96
N ALA A 89 -10.92 -0.99 -9.98
CA ALA A 89 -9.56 -0.97 -9.47
C ALA A 89 -8.66 -0.06 -10.30
N ILE A 90 -8.76 -0.13 -11.63
CA ILE A 90 -8.06 0.74 -12.57
C ILE A 90 -8.43 2.20 -12.31
N ARG A 91 -9.72 2.51 -12.22
CA ARG A 91 -10.20 3.87 -11.94
C ARG A 91 -9.66 4.39 -10.61
N SER A 92 -9.72 3.59 -9.55
CA SER A 92 -9.16 3.97 -8.24
C SER A 92 -7.65 4.20 -8.30
N ALA A 93 -6.90 3.39 -9.05
CA ALA A 93 -5.47 3.55 -9.23
C ALA A 93 -5.10 4.88 -9.90
N HIS A 94 -5.85 5.30 -10.94
CA HIS A 94 -5.63 6.58 -11.60
C HIS A 94 -5.91 7.77 -10.68
N ILE A 95 -7.03 7.74 -9.95
CA ILE A 95 -7.36 8.78 -8.95
C ILE A 95 -6.26 8.85 -7.89
N SER A 96 -5.80 7.70 -7.40
CA SER A 96 -4.71 7.61 -6.41
C SER A 96 -3.41 8.24 -6.91
N LYS A 97 -3.04 7.96 -8.17
CA LYS A 97 -1.83 8.51 -8.79
C LYS A 97 -1.90 10.04 -8.88
N GLU A 98 -3.06 10.59 -9.23
CA GLU A 98 -3.29 12.04 -9.27
C GLU A 98 -3.24 12.67 -7.87
N LEU A 99 -3.84 12.03 -6.86
CA LEU A 99 -3.93 12.57 -5.50
C LEU A 99 -2.61 12.49 -4.72
N PHE A 100 -1.87 11.39 -4.83
CA PHE A 100 -0.68 11.14 -4.00
C PHE A 100 0.63 11.20 -4.78
N GLN A 101 0.59 11.43 -6.08
CA GLN A 101 1.78 11.54 -6.94
C GLN A 101 2.69 10.31 -6.82
N THR A 102 2.10 9.12 -6.66
CA THR A 102 2.80 7.84 -6.55
C THR A 102 2.30 6.85 -7.59
N ASN A 103 3.23 6.07 -8.13
CA ASN A 103 2.95 4.94 -9.01
C ASN A 103 2.82 3.62 -8.25
N LEU A 104 3.08 3.61 -6.94
CA LEU A 104 2.91 2.42 -6.12
C LEU A 104 1.41 2.11 -5.97
N LEU A 105 1.04 0.85 -6.12
CA LEU A 105 -0.34 0.41 -5.93
C LEU A 105 -0.37 -1.00 -5.34
N LYS A 106 -1.05 -1.17 -4.21
CA LYS A 106 -1.47 -2.50 -3.76
C LYS A 106 -2.80 -2.85 -4.41
N LEU A 107 -2.75 -3.69 -5.44
CA LEU A 107 -3.92 -4.15 -6.17
C LEU A 107 -4.61 -5.25 -5.37
N GLU A 108 -5.83 -4.96 -4.95
CA GLU A 108 -6.69 -5.84 -4.17
C GLU A 108 -8.08 -5.82 -4.81
N ILE A 109 -8.45 -6.93 -5.45
CA ILE A 109 -9.80 -7.13 -5.99
C ILE A 109 -10.34 -8.39 -5.34
N ILE A 110 -11.46 -8.27 -4.63
CA ILE A 110 -12.04 -9.37 -3.86
C ILE A 110 -13.25 -9.96 -4.59
N SER A 111 -13.46 -11.26 -4.41
CA SER A 111 -14.62 -11.99 -4.93
C SER A 111 -15.90 -11.65 -4.16
N SER A 112 -15.79 -11.44 -2.84
CA SER A 112 -16.89 -11.00 -2.00
C SER A 112 -16.39 -10.25 -0.75
N ALA A 113 -17.25 -9.42 -0.17
CA ALA A 113 -16.96 -8.71 1.08
C ALA A 113 -16.96 -9.62 2.32
N GLU A 114 -17.46 -10.85 2.21
CA GLU A 114 -17.64 -11.77 3.34
C GLU A 114 -16.35 -12.54 3.67
N ASN A 115 -15.72 -13.15 2.66
CA ASN A 115 -14.49 -13.93 2.81
C ASN A 115 -13.22 -13.13 2.49
N LEU A 116 -13.34 -12.06 1.70
CA LEU A 116 -12.21 -11.25 1.22
C LEU A 116 -11.22 -12.01 0.32
N ASP A 117 -11.62 -13.17 -0.23
CA ASP A 117 -10.77 -13.95 -1.12
C ASP A 117 -10.50 -13.17 -2.42
N PRO A 118 -9.27 -13.21 -2.96
CA PRO A 118 -8.92 -12.48 -4.17
C PRO A 118 -9.68 -13.02 -5.39
N ASN A 119 -10.16 -12.13 -6.24
CA ASN A 119 -10.65 -12.48 -7.56
C ASN A 119 -9.48 -12.41 -8.56
N MET A 120 -8.82 -13.54 -8.79
CA MET A 120 -7.62 -13.59 -9.63
C MET A 120 -7.88 -13.28 -11.10
N GLU A 121 -9.08 -13.58 -11.63
CA GLU A 121 -9.45 -13.25 -13.01
C GLU A 121 -9.48 -11.73 -13.22
N GLU A 122 -10.20 -11.02 -12.34
CA GLU A 122 -10.27 -9.55 -12.39
C GLU A 122 -8.92 -8.90 -12.04
N THR A 123 -8.18 -9.49 -11.10
CA THR A 123 -6.84 -9.01 -10.70
C THR A 123 -5.87 -9.04 -11.87
N LEU A 124 -5.84 -10.14 -12.65
CA LEU A 124 -4.96 -10.25 -13.82
C LEU A 124 -5.34 -9.23 -14.90
N LYS A 125 -6.64 -9.02 -15.17
CA LYS A 125 -7.10 -7.99 -16.12
C LYS A 125 -6.64 -6.59 -15.72
N ALA A 126 -6.82 -6.23 -14.44
CA ALA A 126 -6.40 -4.93 -13.94
C ALA A 126 -4.87 -4.78 -13.96
N ALA A 127 -4.14 -5.80 -13.53
CA ALA A 127 -2.68 -5.80 -13.54
C ALA A 127 -2.11 -5.65 -14.96
N GLU A 128 -2.68 -6.35 -15.95
CA GLU A 128 -2.26 -6.22 -17.34
C GLU A 128 -2.45 -4.80 -17.86
N SER A 129 -3.59 -4.17 -17.57
CA SER A 129 -3.84 -2.79 -17.97
C SER A 129 -2.87 -1.82 -17.30
N LEU A 130 -2.77 -1.85 -15.97
CA LEU A 130 -1.98 -0.90 -15.19
C LEU A 130 -0.48 -1.06 -15.40
N SER A 131 -0.01 -2.27 -15.72
CA SER A 131 1.40 -2.53 -16.04
C SER A 131 1.89 -1.78 -17.30
N LYS A 132 0.97 -1.34 -18.16
CA LYS A 132 1.26 -0.53 -19.35
C LYS A 132 1.42 0.97 -19.03
N GLU A 133 1.16 1.37 -17.78
CA GLU A 133 1.04 2.77 -17.33
C GLU A 133 1.97 3.15 -16.16
N ASP A 134 3.16 2.52 -16.11
CA ASP A 134 4.23 2.75 -15.13
C ASP A 134 3.86 2.48 -13.66
N PHE A 135 2.72 1.82 -13.39
CA PHE A 135 2.38 1.42 -12.03
C PHE A 135 3.33 0.33 -11.53
N GLU A 136 3.79 0.47 -10.29
CA GLU A 136 4.49 -0.58 -9.54
C GLU A 136 3.46 -1.32 -8.67
N ILE A 137 3.03 -2.49 -9.15
CA ILE A 137 1.86 -3.20 -8.63
C ILE A 137 2.27 -4.27 -7.61
N TYR A 138 1.67 -4.20 -6.42
CA TYR A 138 1.78 -5.14 -5.32
C TYR A 138 0.46 -5.92 -5.26
N VAL A 139 0.45 -7.16 -5.76
CA VAL A 139 -0.79 -7.92 -5.91
C VAL A 139 -1.16 -8.66 -4.63
N TYR A 140 -2.37 -8.43 -4.12
CA TYR A 140 -3.01 -9.36 -3.19
C TYR A 140 -3.52 -10.57 -3.99
N CYS A 141 -2.94 -11.73 -3.73
CA CYS A 141 -3.22 -12.97 -4.44
C CYS A 141 -3.35 -14.13 -3.45
N ASP A 142 -3.95 -15.20 -3.95
CA ASP A 142 -3.90 -16.51 -3.33
C ASP A 142 -2.51 -17.15 -3.54
N ARG A 143 -2.33 -18.35 -2.97
CA ARG A 143 -1.04 -19.05 -2.97
C ARG A 143 -0.94 -20.07 -4.11
N GLU A 144 -2.02 -20.32 -4.84
CA GLU A 144 -2.15 -21.43 -5.81
C GLU A 144 -2.17 -20.94 -7.25
#